data_AF-A0A1Q5RTH5-F1
#
_entry.id   AF-A0A1Q5RTH5-F1
#
_cell.length_a   1.000
_cell.length_b   1.000
_cell.length_c   1.000
_cell.angle_alpha   90.00
_cell.angle_beta   90.00
_cell.angle_gamma   90.00
#
_symmetry.space_group_name_H-M   'P 1'
#
loop_
_entity.id
_entity.type
_entity.pdbx_description
1 polymer ?
#
loop_
_entity_poly.entity_id
_entity_poly.type
_entity_poly.pdbx_seq_one_letter_code
_entity_poly.pdbx_strand_id
1 'polypeptide(L)'
;RLDHIDGLRDPAQYCQRLRRLVRDAQGKTKPFYTVIEKILCEHERLPHFAGVQGTTGYEWMNVITQVLVDAKGLEALDETWRQISNRPPRLTPYVKDAKRRVLETLLTSEFTVLTRLLARIANGHYSTRDFSADSLRQALELYVLHFPVYRTYLTHSGPTALDRKLIDDTIEHARAEWFAADDGIFDFLRDALTMDLLKPGRRQHSVPRVRRFALKVQQFTGPLMAKSLEDTAFYQFHRLLALNEVGGDPASNGLTVPAFHEAMRARAREWPQGMTATATHDTKRGEDARARIAALSEITGEWTSTVARWKVLNAPHLALRGNLRAPSATFEYMLYQTLLGAWPLEGPDADFVERIQAYALKAAREGKEETSWLNPHELYENGVRSFIGKILDPALSGEFLETLHTIARRVALLGALNSLSQLTLKATLPGVPDFYQGNEFWDLSLVDPDNRRPVDFSARHAALKSLDDPDLSSLIKTWRDGQLKLAWTRHLLKLRNELGGVFTQGDYQPLEVRGTHADHVIAFARCHGRAAAIIVIGRQLAPFTQAGRKWPAPEAFDAAVDITGYTAPGLASNKLPLAQAFRDIPAAVIEARAASAIRPARQRVRA
;
A
#
# COMPACT_ATOMS: atom_id res chain seq x y z
N ARG A 1 -12.61 12.19 -9.49
CA ARG A 1 -11.75 10.99 -9.45
C ARG A 1 -12.01 10.15 -10.69
N LEU A 2 -10.97 9.76 -11.43
CA LEU A 2 -11.07 8.91 -12.61
C LEU A 2 -10.69 7.49 -12.23
N ASP A 3 -11.58 6.55 -12.49
CA ASP A 3 -11.37 5.11 -12.26
C ASP A 3 -10.46 4.52 -13.34
N HIS A 4 -9.61 3.58 -12.96
CA HIS A 4 -8.82 2.70 -13.82
C HIS A 4 -8.17 3.37 -15.04
N ILE A 5 -7.40 4.44 -14.81
CA ILE A 5 -6.76 5.22 -15.90
C ILE A 5 -5.86 4.34 -16.78
N ASP A 6 -5.24 3.32 -16.17
CA ASP A 6 -4.31 2.39 -16.81
C ASP A 6 -5.00 1.38 -17.75
N GLY A 7 -6.33 1.33 -17.80
CA GLY A 7 -7.06 0.56 -18.83
C GLY A 7 -7.17 1.27 -20.18
N LEU A 8 -6.98 2.59 -20.20
CA LEU A 8 -7.17 3.39 -21.42
C LEU A 8 -6.07 3.15 -22.45
N ARG A 9 -6.43 3.23 -23.74
CA ARG A 9 -5.46 3.09 -24.83
C ARG A 9 -4.44 4.25 -24.86
N ASP A 10 -4.91 5.48 -24.61
CA ASP A 10 -4.09 6.70 -24.55
C ASP A 10 -4.59 7.61 -23.40
N PRO A 11 -4.11 7.37 -22.16
CA PRO A 11 -4.45 8.17 -20.99
C PRO A 11 -4.14 9.67 -21.16
N ALA A 12 -3.04 10.01 -21.83
CA ALA A 12 -2.62 11.39 -22.03
C ALA A 12 -3.62 12.15 -22.90
N GLN A 13 -4.05 11.56 -24.01
CA GLN A 13 -5.09 12.13 -24.86
C GLN A 13 -6.43 12.24 -24.12
N TYR A 14 -6.80 11.25 -23.32
CA TYR A 14 -8.02 11.29 -22.52
C TYR A 14 -8.03 12.50 -21.58
N CYS A 15 -6.97 12.70 -20.80
CA CYS A 15 -6.87 13.82 -19.86
C CYS A 15 -6.88 15.18 -20.58
N GLN A 16 -6.25 15.30 -21.76
CA GLN A 16 -6.33 16.52 -22.57
C GLN A 16 -7.76 16.82 -23.03
N ARG A 17 -8.50 15.80 -23.47
CA ARG A 17 -9.91 15.94 -23.88
C ARG A 17 -10.81 16.30 -22.70
N LEU A 18 -10.62 15.65 -21.56
CA LEU A 18 -11.36 15.96 -20.33
C LEU A 18 -11.11 17.40 -19.88
N ARG A 19 -9.84 17.84 -19.85
CA ARG A 19 -9.49 19.23 -19.50
C ARG A 19 -10.15 20.24 -20.45
N ARG A 20 -10.21 19.94 -21.74
CA ARG A 20 -10.91 20.76 -22.74
C ARG A 20 -12.41 20.84 -22.43
N LEU A 21 -13.05 19.68 -22.23
CA LEU A 21 -14.47 19.58 -21.92
C LEU A 21 -14.85 20.37 -20.65
N VAL A 22 -14.07 20.21 -19.58
CA VAL A 22 -14.28 20.93 -18.32
C VAL A 22 -14.17 22.45 -18.51
N ARG A 23 -13.15 22.90 -19.24
CA ARG A 23 -12.96 24.33 -19.53
C ARG A 23 -14.10 24.89 -20.37
N ASP A 24 -14.58 24.14 -21.35
CA ASP A 24 -15.68 24.58 -22.21
C ASP A 24 -17.01 24.62 -21.43
N ALA A 25 -17.20 23.76 -20.43
CA ALA A 25 -18.39 23.74 -19.56
C ALA A 25 -18.38 24.79 -18.42
N GLN A 26 -17.22 25.03 -17.78
CA GLN A 26 -17.12 25.91 -16.59
C GLN A 26 -16.45 27.27 -16.86
N GLY A 27 -15.94 27.49 -18.07
CA GLY A 27 -15.09 28.63 -18.39
C GLY A 27 -13.68 28.51 -17.79
N LYS A 28 -12.88 29.58 -17.86
CA LYS A 28 -11.50 29.62 -17.33
C LYS A 28 -11.41 29.97 -15.84
N THR A 29 -12.53 30.22 -15.17
CA THR A 29 -12.54 30.96 -13.89
C THR A 29 -12.32 30.09 -12.66
N LYS A 30 -12.52 28.77 -12.74
CA LYS A 30 -12.33 27.87 -11.59
C LYS A 30 -11.44 26.66 -11.93
N PRO A 31 -10.43 26.34 -11.10
CA PRO A 31 -9.68 25.08 -11.24
C PRO A 31 -10.60 23.89 -10.90
N PHE A 32 -10.54 22.84 -11.71
CA PHE A 32 -11.29 21.60 -11.50
C PHE A 32 -10.38 20.51 -10.97
N TYR A 33 -10.65 20.04 -9.75
CA TYR A 33 -9.83 19.04 -9.08
C TYR A 33 -10.06 17.64 -9.66
N THR A 34 -9.02 17.07 -10.26
CA THR A 34 -8.99 15.77 -10.91
C THR A 34 -7.85 14.93 -10.34
N VAL A 35 -8.20 13.77 -9.82
CA VAL A 35 -7.27 12.73 -9.39
C VAL A 35 -7.57 11.45 -10.13
N ILE A 36 -6.54 10.62 -10.30
CA ILE A 36 -6.61 9.35 -11.00
C ILE A 36 -6.40 8.18 -10.04
N GLU A 37 -7.18 7.13 -10.18
CA GLU A 37 -6.77 5.84 -9.64
C GLU A 37 -5.66 5.27 -10.53
N LYS A 38 -4.44 5.24 -9.98
CA LYS A 38 -3.25 4.64 -10.60
C LYS A 38 -2.40 4.06 -9.50
N ILE A 39 -2.00 2.80 -9.67
CA ILE A 39 -1.16 2.10 -8.69
C ILE A 39 0.30 2.26 -9.09
N LEU A 40 1.11 2.84 -8.20
CA LEU A 40 2.55 3.00 -8.40
C LEU A 40 3.28 1.82 -7.74
N CYS A 41 4.12 1.12 -8.51
CA CYS A 41 5.07 0.18 -7.93
C CYS A 41 6.21 0.93 -7.21
N GLU A 42 7.01 0.20 -6.43
CA GLU A 42 8.13 0.81 -5.71
C GLU A 42 9.10 1.52 -6.68
N HIS A 43 9.50 2.75 -6.31
CA HIS A 43 10.32 3.66 -7.12
C HIS A 43 9.72 4.11 -8.46
N GLU A 44 8.48 3.74 -8.80
CA GLU A 44 7.79 4.24 -9.97
C GLU A 44 7.41 5.72 -9.79
N ARG A 45 7.63 6.53 -10.83
CA ARG A 45 7.20 7.94 -10.86
C ARG A 45 5.86 8.07 -11.58
N LEU A 46 4.96 8.86 -11.02
CA LEU A 46 3.69 9.18 -11.68
C LEU A 46 3.92 9.94 -12.99
N PRO A 47 3.37 9.48 -14.13
CA PRO A 47 3.39 10.25 -15.36
C PRO A 47 2.56 11.54 -15.23
N HIS A 48 3.03 12.63 -15.84
CA HIS A 48 2.29 13.88 -15.85
C HIS A 48 1.15 13.85 -16.88
N PHE A 49 -0.09 13.89 -16.39
CA PHE A 49 -1.27 14.06 -17.22
C PHE A 49 -1.86 15.46 -17.10
N ALA A 50 -2.33 16.00 -18.23
CA ALA A 50 -2.86 17.35 -18.28
C ALA A 50 -4.10 17.51 -17.38
N GLY A 51 -4.02 18.43 -16.40
CA GLY A 51 -5.14 18.75 -15.51
C GLY A 51 -5.33 17.79 -14.34
N VAL A 52 -4.42 16.84 -14.11
CA VAL A 52 -4.44 15.90 -12.97
C VAL A 52 -3.57 16.42 -11.83
N GLN A 53 -4.10 16.40 -10.61
CA GLN A 53 -3.41 16.88 -9.39
C GLN A 53 -2.68 15.78 -8.61
N GLY A 54 -2.90 14.51 -8.95
CA GLY A 54 -2.21 13.37 -8.35
C GLY A 54 -3.04 12.09 -8.45
N THR A 55 -2.65 11.07 -7.68
CA THR A 55 -3.37 9.80 -7.55
C THR A 55 -4.45 9.87 -6.47
N THR A 56 -5.17 8.76 -6.28
CA THR A 56 -6.02 8.48 -5.10
C THR A 56 -5.23 8.14 -3.84
N GLY A 57 -3.91 7.95 -3.91
CA GLY A 57 -3.01 8.00 -2.76
C GLY A 57 -2.55 6.66 -2.16
N TYR A 58 -2.67 5.55 -2.89
CA TYR A 58 -2.17 4.23 -2.45
C TYR A 58 -0.67 4.24 -2.15
N GLU A 59 0.13 4.97 -2.93
CA GLU A 59 1.58 5.07 -2.69
C GLU A 59 1.90 5.66 -1.31
N TRP A 60 1.05 6.57 -0.81
CA TRP A 60 1.23 7.19 0.49
C TRP A 60 0.77 6.30 1.63
N MET A 61 -0.26 5.47 1.42
CA MET A 61 -0.63 4.41 2.36
C MET A 61 0.56 3.49 2.64
N ASN A 62 1.24 3.04 1.58
CA ASN A 62 2.38 2.13 1.67
C ASN A 62 3.59 2.82 2.31
N VAL A 63 3.92 4.06 1.92
CA VAL A 63 5.01 4.84 2.55
C VAL A 63 4.76 5.05 4.05
N ILE A 64 3.50 5.34 4.46
CA ILE A 64 3.16 5.49 5.87
C ILE A 64 3.34 4.17 6.63
N THR A 65 2.87 3.04 6.07
CA THR A 65 3.08 1.74 6.73
C THR A 65 4.56 1.39 6.82
N GLN A 66 5.33 1.60 5.76
CA GLN A 66 6.77 1.31 5.72
C GLN A 66 7.57 2.13 6.74
N VAL A 67 7.22 3.40 6.97
CA VAL A 67 7.90 4.20 8.00
C VAL A 67 7.46 3.81 9.41
N LEU A 68 6.27 3.21 9.61
CA LEU A 68 5.80 2.82 10.94
C LEU A 68 6.27 1.43 11.40
N VAL A 69 6.62 0.52 10.48
CA VAL A 69 7.16 -0.81 10.82
C VAL A 69 8.59 -0.74 11.39
N ASP A 70 8.98 -1.76 12.15
CA ASP A 70 10.36 -1.97 12.60
C ASP A 70 11.14 -2.84 11.61
N ALA A 71 12.12 -2.22 10.93
CA ALA A 71 13.00 -2.89 9.99
C ALA A 71 13.80 -4.03 10.63
N LYS A 72 14.24 -3.88 11.89
CA LYS A 72 14.95 -4.96 12.62
C LYS A 72 14.02 -6.15 12.87
N GLY A 73 12.75 -5.85 13.13
CA GLY A 73 11.70 -6.86 13.22
C GLY A 73 11.48 -7.64 11.93
N LEU A 74 11.53 -6.98 10.77
CA LEU A 74 11.33 -7.64 9.48
C LEU A 74 12.38 -8.72 9.21
N GLU A 75 13.65 -8.52 9.62
CA GLU A 75 14.70 -9.53 9.51
C GLU A 75 14.39 -10.80 10.34
N ALA A 76 13.80 -10.64 11.52
CA ALA A 76 13.36 -11.79 12.33
C ALA A 76 12.15 -12.50 11.70
N LEU A 77 11.21 -11.74 11.13
CA LEU A 77 10.04 -12.29 10.43
C LEU A 77 10.43 -13.02 9.13
N ASP A 78 11.50 -12.60 8.45
CA ASP A 78 12.07 -13.33 7.31
C ASP A 78 12.45 -14.76 7.71
N GLU A 79 13.02 -14.95 8.89
CA GLU A 79 13.39 -16.28 9.40
C GLU A 79 12.15 -17.11 9.79
N THR A 80 11.17 -16.51 10.48
CA THR A 80 9.88 -17.16 10.75
C THR A 80 9.22 -17.61 9.45
N TRP A 81 9.21 -16.74 8.43
CA TRP A 81 8.64 -17.05 7.12
C TRP A 81 9.42 -18.16 6.41
N ARG A 82 10.76 -18.14 6.45
CA ARG A 82 11.59 -19.18 5.83
C ARG A 82 11.31 -20.55 6.44
N GLN A 83 11.14 -20.63 7.75
CA GLN A 83 10.80 -21.86 8.48
C GLN A 83 9.39 -22.39 8.17
N ILE A 84 8.42 -21.49 7.91
CA ILE A 84 7.03 -21.88 7.62
C ILE A 84 6.83 -22.24 6.15
N SER A 85 7.43 -21.47 5.24
CA SER A 85 7.22 -21.60 3.80
C SER A 85 8.20 -22.55 3.11
N ASN A 86 9.32 -22.89 3.76
CA ASN A 86 10.46 -23.56 3.14
C ASN A 86 10.96 -22.86 1.87
N ARG A 87 10.76 -21.55 1.76
CA ARG A 87 11.17 -20.71 0.64
C ARG A 87 11.95 -19.50 1.12
N PRO A 88 12.88 -18.95 0.31
CA PRO A 88 13.53 -17.69 0.65
C PRO A 88 12.49 -16.56 0.72
N PRO A 89 12.68 -15.54 1.58
CA PRO A 89 11.81 -14.36 1.67
C PRO A 89 12.01 -13.41 0.49
N ARG A 90 11.91 -13.92 -0.75
CA ARG A 90 12.03 -13.15 -1.99
C ARG A 90 10.70 -13.13 -2.71
N LEU A 91 10.19 -11.95 -3.02
CA LEU A 91 8.89 -11.79 -3.68
C LEU A 91 8.93 -12.09 -5.18
N THR A 92 10.04 -11.77 -5.86
CA THR A 92 10.16 -11.89 -7.32
C THR A 92 9.73 -13.26 -7.88
N PRO A 93 10.12 -14.41 -7.29
CA PRO A 93 9.65 -15.71 -7.76
C PRO A 93 8.13 -15.89 -7.67
N TYR A 94 7.50 -15.45 -6.56
CA TYR A 94 6.05 -15.52 -6.39
C TYR A 94 5.31 -14.71 -7.46
N VAL A 95 5.77 -13.48 -7.72
CA VAL A 95 5.15 -12.61 -8.75
C VAL A 95 5.32 -13.21 -10.13
N LYS A 96 6.49 -13.76 -10.46
CA LYS A 96 6.74 -14.40 -11.75
C LYS A 96 5.85 -15.63 -11.95
N ASP A 97 5.73 -16.49 -10.95
CA ASP A 97 4.88 -17.68 -11.03
C ASP A 97 3.39 -17.32 -11.07
N ALA A 98 2.98 -16.30 -10.31
CA ALA A 98 1.63 -15.77 -10.37
C ALA A 98 1.29 -15.16 -11.74
N LYS A 99 2.21 -14.39 -12.34
CA LYS A 99 2.06 -13.87 -13.71
C LYS A 99 1.87 -14.98 -14.72
N ARG A 100 2.69 -16.04 -14.65
CA ARG A 100 2.55 -17.20 -15.53
C ARG A 100 1.18 -17.87 -15.37
N ARG A 101 0.76 -18.12 -14.13
CA ARG A 101 -0.56 -18.70 -13.85
C ARG A 101 -1.70 -17.85 -14.40
N VAL A 102 -1.67 -16.54 -14.18
CA VAL A 102 -2.69 -15.60 -14.69
C VAL A 102 -2.68 -15.56 -16.22
N LEU A 103 -1.49 -15.59 -16.83
CA LEU A 103 -1.31 -15.59 -18.28
C LEU A 103 -1.92 -16.84 -18.93
N GLU A 104 -1.75 -18.00 -18.31
CA GLU A 104 -2.20 -19.31 -18.81
C GLU A 104 -3.68 -19.60 -18.54
N THR A 105 -4.30 -18.89 -17.59
CA THR A 105 -5.68 -19.13 -17.17
C THR A 105 -6.62 -17.97 -17.51
N LEU A 106 -6.38 -16.78 -16.95
CA LEU A 106 -7.30 -15.66 -17.00
C LEU A 106 -7.12 -14.78 -18.24
N LEU A 107 -5.89 -14.63 -18.72
CA LEU A 107 -5.52 -13.69 -19.78
C LEU A 107 -5.00 -14.35 -21.06
N THR A 108 -5.25 -15.66 -21.21
CA THR A 108 -4.77 -16.48 -22.34
C THR A 108 -5.28 -15.96 -23.68
N SER A 109 -6.54 -15.52 -23.73
CA SER A 109 -7.19 -15.00 -24.94
C SER A 109 -6.54 -13.69 -25.39
N GLU A 110 -6.36 -12.74 -24.48
CA GLU A 110 -5.73 -11.44 -24.72
C GLU A 110 -4.27 -11.59 -25.13
N PHE A 111 -3.55 -12.51 -24.47
CA PHE A 111 -2.17 -12.83 -24.82
C PHE A 111 -2.08 -13.44 -26.22
N THR A 112 -2.98 -14.35 -26.57
CA THR A 112 -3.06 -14.94 -27.92
C THR A 112 -3.29 -13.87 -29.01
N VAL A 113 -4.06 -12.81 -28.71
CA VAL A 113 -4.24 -11.69 -29.64
C VAL A 113 -2.92 -10.93 -29.84
N LEU A 114 -2.15 -10.71 -28.77
CA LEU A 114 -0.86 -10.02 -28.84
C LEU A 114 0.18 -10.83 -29.63
N THR A 115 0.29 -12.14 -29.38
CA THR A 115 1.23 -13.02 -30.10
C THR A 115 0.89 -13.10 -31.59
N ARG A 116 -0.40 -13.20 -31.94
CA ARG A 116 -0.86 -13.13 -33.34
C ARG A 116 -0.63 -11.76 -33.99
N LEU A 117 -0.64 -10.67 -33.22
CA LEU A 117 -0.28 -9.34 -33.74
C LEU A 117 1.23 -9.27 -34.02
N LEU A 118 2.05 -9.75 -33.09
CA LEU A 118 3.51 -9.78 -33.23
C LEU A 118 3.94 -10.64 -34.42
N ALA A 119 3.40 -11.85 -34.56
CA ALA A 119 3.65 -12.73 -35.71
C ALA A 119 3.27 -12.07 -37.05
N ARG A 120 2.17 -11.32 -37.11
CA ARG A 120 1.78 -10.57 -38.33
C ARG A 120 2.68 -9.37 -38.63
N ILE A 121 3.38 -8.82 -37.64
CA ILE A 121 4.41 -7.80 -37.86
C ILE A 121 5.67 -8.45 -38.40
N ALA A 122 6.08 -9.57 -37.79
CA ALA A 122 7.25 -10.36 -38.18
C ALA A 122 7.15 -10.91 -39.61
N ASN A 123 6.04 -11.57 -39.95
CA ASN A 123 5.76 -12.12 -41.29
C ASN A 123 5.63 -11.05 -42.39
N GLY A 124 5.40 -9.80 -42.00
CA GLY A 124 5.26 -8.69 -42.94
C GLY A 124 6.59 -8.18 -43.51
N HIS A 125 7.73 -8.69 -43.04
CA HIS A 125 9.05 -8.20 -43.44
C HIS A 125 10.08 -9.33 -43.56
N TYR A 126 10.89 -9.30 -44.62
CA TYR A 126 11.81 -10.40 -44.96
C TYR A 126 12.89 -10.67 -43.90
N SER A 127 13.29 -9.66 -43.11
CA SER A 127 14.33 -9.81 -42.08
C SER A 127 13.81 -10.38 -40.75
N THR A 128 12.49 -10.55 -40.62
CA THR A 128 11.85 -10.99 -39.37
C THR A 128 10.87 -12.14 -39.59
N ARG A 129 10.59 -12.53 -40.85
CA ARG A 129 9.63 -13.59 -41.19
C ARG A 129 10.09 -15.00 -40.82
N ASP A 130 11.38 -15.17 -40.54
CA ASP A 130 11.96 -16.48 -40.19
C ASP A 130 11.76 -16.80 -38.70
N PHE A 131 11.38 -15.82 -37.87
CA PHE A 131 11.00 -16.07 -36.48
C PHE A 131 9.70 -16.88 -36.44
N SER A 132 9.76 -18.05 -35.80
CA SER A 132 8.59 -18.90 -35.63
C SER A 132 7.53 -18.23 -34.74
N ALA A 133 6.25 -18.55 -34.97
CA ALA A 133 5.17 -18.02 -34.14
C ALA A 133 5.32 -18.44 -32.66
N ASP A 134 5.91 -19.61 -32.41
CA ASP A 134 6.16 -20.12 -31.08
C ASP A 134 7.32 -19.35 -30.39
N SER A 135 8.43 -19.12 -31.09
CA SER A 135 9.55 -18.31 -30.59
C SER A 135 9.09 -16.90 -30.21
N LEU A 136 8.25 -16.27 -31.05
CA LEU A 136 7.67 -14.96 -30.77
C LEU A 136 6.73 -14.96 -29.57
N ARG A 137 5.95 -16.04 -29.38
CA ARG A 137 5.10 -16.23 -28.20
C ARG A 137 5.96 -16.32 -26.94
N GLN A 138 6.99 -17.16 -26.95
CA GLN A 138 7.87 -17.37 -25.80
C GLN A 138 8.67 -16.10 -25.44
N ALA A 139 9.21 -15.39 -26.44
CA ALA A 139 9.92 -14.13 -26.20
C ALA A 139 9.01 -13.05 -25.58
N LEU A 140 7.76 -12.94 -26.07
CA LEU A 140 6.78 -12.02 -25.49
C LEU A 140 6.36 -12.46 -24.07
N GLU A 141 6.23 -13.78 -23.83
CA GLU A 141 5.94 -14.35 -22.52
C GLU A 141 7.02 -13.95 -21.51
N LEU A 142 8.30 -14.19 -21.82
CA LEU A 142 9.42 -13.80 -20.96
C LEU A 142 9.40 -12.29 -20.68
N TYR A 143 9.18 -11.45 -21.70
CA TYR A 143 9.05 -10.01 -21.51
C TYR A 143 7.96 -9.65 -20.49
N VAL A 144 6.74 -10.19 -20.60
CA VAL A 144 5.65 -9.85 -19.66
C VAL A 144 5.88 -10.40 -18.25
N LEU A 145 6.55 -11.56 -18.12
CA LEU A 145 6.93 -12.13 -16.83
C LEU A 145 7.92 -11.21 -16.09
N HIS A 146 8.88 -10.60 -16.80
CA HIS A 146 9.87 -9.69 -16.22
C HIS A 146 9.41 -8.24 -16.10
N PHE A 147 8.34 -7.82 -16.80
CA PHE A 147 7.90 -6.43 -16.81
C PHE A 147 7.48 -5.92 -15.41
N PRO A 148 8.14 -4.91 -14.82
CA PRO A 148 8.08 -4.71 -13.36
C PRO A 148 7.00 -3.73 -12.87
N VAL A 149 6.30 -3.04 -13.77
CA VAL A 149 5.26 -2.05 -13.42
C VAL A 149 3.92 -2.39 -14.07
N TYR A 150 2.86 -1.63 -13.75
CA TYR A 150 1.54 -1.85 -14.36
C TYR A 150 1.57 -1.62 -15.87
N ARG A 151 2.18 -0.54 -16.35
CA ARG A 151 2.30 -0.25 -17.78
C ARG A 151 3.29 0.86 -18.09
N THR A 152 3.67 0.94 -19.35
CA THR A 152 4.27 2.14 -19.96
C THR A 152 3.21 3.11 -20.50
N TYR A 153 3.65 4.30 -20.91
CA TYR A 153 2.79 5.40 -21.37
C TYR A 153 3.21 5.99 -22.74
N LEU A 154 3.52 5.12 -23.69
CA LEU A 154 3.70 5.45 -25.11
C LEU A 154 2.44 6.10 -25.68
N THR A 155 2.67 7.15 -26.46
CA THR A 155 1.65 7.84 -27.26
C THR A 155 1.90 7.64 -28.76
N HIS A 156 1.15 8.33 -29.61
CA HIS A 156 1.43 8.36 -31.05
C HIS A 156 2.85 8.87 -31.40
N SER A 157 3.44 9.65 -30.49
CA SER A 157 4.79 10.21 -30.62
C SER A 157 5.90 9.23 -30.22
N GLY A 158 5.56 8.02 -29.75
CA GLY A 158 6.51 7.02 -29.28
C GLY A 158 6.75 7.06 -27.76
N PRO A 159 7.75 6.29 -27.26
CA PRO A 159 8.10 6.20 -25.84
C PRO A 159 8.86 7.42 -25.34
N THR A 160 8.68 7.73 -24.06
CA THR A 160 9.60 8.63 -23.34
C THR A 160 10.95 7.94 -23.08
N ALA A 161 11.96 8.70 -22.63
CA ALA A 161 13.25 8.13 -22.25
C ALA A 161 13.11 7.12 -21.09
N LEU A 162 12.17 7.37 -20.15
CA LEU A 162 11.89 6.47 -19.04
C LEU A 162 11.21 5.18 -19.52
N ASP A 163 10.19 5.29 -20.39
CA ASP A 163 9.53 4.11 -20.98
C ASP A 163 10.53 3.26 -21.75
N ARG A 164 11.42 3.89 -22.53
CA ARG A 164 12.44 3.18 -23.30
C ARG A 164 13.39 2.43 -22.37
N LYS A 165 13.96 3.11 -21.37
CA LYS A 165 14.86 2.46 -20.41
C LYS A 165 14.18 1.26 -19.73
N LEU A 166 12.94 1.42 -19.30
CA LEU A 166 12.17 0.33 -18.68
C LEU A 166 11.98 -0.86 -19.64
N ILE A 167 11.66 -0.60 -20.90
CA ILE A 167 11.53 -1.65 -21.93
C ILE A 167 12.87 -2.33 -22.16
N ASP A 168 13.95 -1.57 -22.31
CA ASP A 168 15.30 -2.08 -22.55
C ASP A 168 15.77 -2.97 -21.38
N ASP A 169 15.65 -2.47 -20.14
CA ASP A 169 15.98 -3.23 -18.93
C ASP A 169 15.14 -4.52 -18.83
N THR A 170 13.84 -4.47 -19.19
CA THR A 170 12.97 -5.67 -19.19
C THR A 170 13.40 -6.67 -20.26
N ILE A 171 13.79 -6.20 -21.45
CA ILE A 171 14.27 -7.04 -22.55
C ILE A 171 15.56 -7.76 -22.16
N GLU A 172 16.49 -7.10 -21.47
CA GLU A 172 17.74 -7.74 -21.03
C GLU A 172 17.48 -8.85 -20.00
N HIS A 173 16.56 -8.65 -19.05
CA HIS A 173 16.16 -9.72 -18.13
C HIS A 173 15.49 -10.89 -18.86
N ALA A 174 14.60 -10.61 -19.81
CA ALA A 174 13.95 -11.65 -20.60
C ALA A 174 14.95 -12.41 -21.50
N ARG A 175 15.93 -11.71 -22.07
CA ARG A 175 17.00 -12.28 -22.90
C ARG A 175 17.92 -13.19 -22.08
N ALA A 176 18.19 -12.85 -20.82
CA ALA A 176 19.03 -13.67 -19.94
C ALA A 176 18.43 -15.07 -19.64
N GLU A 177 17.12 -15.25 -19.84
CA GLU A 177 16.43 -16.54 -19.70
C GLU A 177 16.15 -17.23 -21.04
N TRP A 178 16.65 -16.68 -22.15
CA TRP A 178 16.47 -17.24 -23.48
C TRP A 178 17.57 -18.22 -23.84
N PHE A 179 17.18 -19.45 -24.20
CA PHE A 179 18.10 -20.51 -24.60
C PHE A 179 17.91 -20.98 -26.05
N ALA A 180 17.00 -20.37 -26.81
CA ALA A 180 16.76 -20.75 -28.20
C ALA A 180 17.70 -20.01 -29.17
N ALA A 181 17.83 -20.53 -30.39
CA ALA A 181 18.81 -20.06 -31.38
C ALA A 181 18.39 -18.80 -32.17
N ASP A 182 17.20 -18.24 -31.93
CA ASP A 182 16.69 -17.09 -32.69
C ASP A 182 17.44 -15.79 -32.35
N ASP A 183 18.57 -15.56 -33.02
CA ASP A 183 19.35 -14.33 -32.90
C ASP A 183 18.51 -13.10 -33.29
N GLY A 184 18.54 -12.07 -32.44
CA GLY A 184 17.87 -10.79 -32.69
C GLY A 184 16.36 -10.76 -32.43
N ILE A 185 15.74 -11.85 -31.95
CA ILE A 185 14.29 -11.86 -31.63
C ILE A 185 13.90 -10.81 -30.59
N PHE A 186 14.75 -10.61 -29.58
CA PHE A 186 14.55 -9.60 -28.54
C PHE A 186 14.80 -8.18 -29.03
N ASP A 187 15.71 -7.99 -29.98
CA ASP A 187 15.91 -6.70 -30.63
C ASP A 187 14.69 -6.33 -31.48
N PHE A 188 14.11 -7.30 -32.20
CA PHE A 188 12.85 -7.13 -32.89
C PHE A 188 11.70 -6.82 -31.94
N LEU A 189 11.58 -7.56 -30.83
CA LEU A 189 10.54 -7.32 -29.82
C LEU A 189 10.67 -5.94 -29.19
N ARG A 190 11.87 -5.54 -28.76
CA ARG A 190 12.17 -4.19 -28.26
C ARG A 190 11.75 -3.14 -29.29
N ASP A 191 12.14 -3.31 -30.55
CA ASP A 191 11.85 -2.34 -31.60
C ASP A 191 10.35 -2.27 -31.95
N ALA A 192 9.62 -3.39 -31.82
CA ALA A 192 8.17 -3.43 -31.97
C ALA A 192 7.46 -2.71 -30.81
N LEU A 193 7.91 -2.93 -29.57
CA LEU A 193 7.37 -2.30 -28.36
C LEU A 193 7.64 -0.79 -28.33
N THR A 194 8.84 -0.37 -28.70
CA THR A 194 9.27 1.05 -28.75
C THR A 194 8.82 1.79 -30.01
N MET A 195 8.16 1.08 -30.94
CA MET A 195 7.77 1.58 -32.27
C MET A 195 8.96 2.00 -33.17
N ASP A 196 10.18 1.57 -32.85
CA ASP A 196 11.40 1.87 -33.60
C ASP A 196 11.40 1.23 -34.99
N LEU A 197 10.58 0.20 -35.22
CA LEU A 197 10.32 -0.36 -36.56
C LEU A 197 9.72 0.68 -37.54
N LEU A 198 9.23 1.82 -37.05
CA LEU A 198 8.63 2.89 -37.84
C LEU A 198 9.56 4.10 -38.05
N LYS A 199 10.78 4.07 -37.49
CA LYS A 199 11.72 5.20 -37.61
C LYS A 199 12.14 5.45 -39.07
N PRO A 200 12.35 6.71 -39.47
CA PRO A 200 12.92 7.04 -40.78
C PRO A 200 14.25 6.32 -41.01
N GLY A 201 14.52 5.92 -42.25
CA GLY A 201 15.75 5.20 -42.63
C GLY A 201 15.69 3.68 -42.40
N ARG A 202 14.62 3.15 -41.81
CA ARG A 202 14.34 1.71 -41.77
C ARG A 202 13.35 1.32 -42.86
N ARG A 203 13.47 0.10 -43.38
CA ARG A 203 12.45 -0.48 -44.27
C ARG A 203 11.16 -0.67 -43.46
N GLN A 204 10.04 -0.18 -44.00
CA GLN A 204 8.85 0.07 -43.20
C GLN A 204 8.08 -1.21 -42.90
N HIS A 205 7.94 -1.55 -41.62
CA HIS A 205 6.88 -2.44 -41.17
C HIS A 205 5.52 -1.72 -41.22
N SER A 206 4.42 -2.48 -41.16
CA SER A 206 3.07 -1.92 -41.19
C SER A 206 2.79 -1.00 -39.99
N VAL A 207 2.68 0.32 -40.24
CA VAL A 207 2.39 1.36 -39.24
C VAL A 207 1.16 1.02 -38.37
N PRO A 208 -0.01 0.63 -38.93
CA PRO A 208 -1.16 0.28 -38.11
C PRO A 208 -0.94 -0.94 -37.20
N ARG A 209 -0.17 -1.94 -37.66
CA ARG A 209 0.09 -3.16 -36.88
C ARG A 209 1.03 -2.89 -35.71
N VAL A 210 2.16 -2.22 -35.96
CA VAL A 210 3.16 -1.89 -34.92
C VAL A 210 2.54 -1.03 -33.83
N ARG A 211 1.83 0.04 -34.20
CA ARG A 211 1.13 0.91 -33.24
C ARG A 211 0.06 0.17 -32.45
N ARG A 212 -0.72 -0.70 -33.11
CA ARG A 212 -1.74 -1.51 -32.44
C ARG A 212 -1.12 -2.46 -31.44
N PHE A 213 -0.02 -3.13 -31.80
CA PHE A 213 0.70 -4.04 -30.91
C PHE A 213 1.21 -3.32 -29.67
N ALA A 214 2.07 -2.30 -29.85
CA ALA A 214 2.68 -1.57 -28.74
C ALA A 214 1.63 -0.99 -27.77
N LEU A 215 0.59 -0.32 -28.28
CA LEU A 215 -0.45 0.25 -27.42
C LEU A 215 -1.31 -0.82 -26.73
N LYS A 216 -1.55 -1.97 -27.38
CA LYS A 216 -2.34 -3.07 -26.80
C LYS A 216 -1.55 -3.80 -25.71
N VAL A 217 -0.22 -3.90 -25.83
CA VAL A 217 0.65 -4.40 -24.74
C VAL A 217 0.48 -3.55 -23.48
N GLN A 218 0.42 -2.21 -23.60
CA GLN A 218 0.21 -1.34 -22.43
C GLN A 218 -1.14 -1.55 -21.74
N GLN A 219 -2.20 -1.90 -22.49
CA GLN A 219 -3.51 -2.22 -21.93
C GLN A 219 -3.55 -3.62 -21.31
N PHE A 220 -2.58 -4.48 -21.63
CA PHE A 220 -2.51 -5.86 -21.18
C PHE A 220 -1.70 -6.00 -19.90
N THR A 221 -0.56 -5.31 -19.79
CA THR A 221 0.34 -5.42 -18.63
C THR A 221 -0.31 -4.95 -17.33
N GLY A 222 -1.24 -3.98 -17.38
CA GLY A 222 -1.92 -3.45 -16.20
C GLY A 222 -2.79 -4.50 -15.50
N PRO A 223 -3.79 -5.08 -16.18
CA PRO A 223 -4.57 -6.20 -15.65
C PRO A 223 -3.72 -7.42 -15.27
N LEU A 224 -2.67 -7.73 -16.04
CA LEU A 224 -1.75 -8.81 -15.70
C LEU A 224 -1.07 -8.54 -14.34
N MET A 225 -0.56 -7.33 -14.11
CA MET A 225 0.07 -6.96 -12.84
C MET A 225 -0.93 -7.01 -11.70
N ALA A 226 -2.11 -6.38 -11.83
CA ALA A 226 -3.13 -6.41 -10.78
C ALA A 226 -3.53 -7.85 -10.40
N LYS A 227 -3.78 -8.70 -11.39
CA LYS A 227 -4.22 -10.09 -11.13
C LYS A 227 -3.11 -11.00 -10.59
N SER A 228 -1.85 -10.74 -10.92
CA SER A 228 -0.72 -11.55 -10.48
C SER A 228 -0.10 -11.07 -9.17
N LEU A 229 0.09 -9.77 -8.99
CA LEU A 229 0.66 -9.21 -7.77
C LEU A 229 -0.41 -9.14 -6.68
N GLU A 230 -1.46 -8.33 -6.90
CA GLU A 230 -2.41 -8.00 -5.85
C GLU A 230 -3.39 -9.13 -5.52
N ASP A 231 -3.90 -9.80 -6.56
CA ASP A 231 -4.94 -10.84 -6.43
C ASP A 231 -4.33 -12.26 -6.45
N THR A 232 -3.00 -12.41 -6.38
CA THR A 232 -2.37 -13.73 -6.27
C THR A 232 -1.14 -13.71 -5.35
N ALA A 233 -0.06 -12.99 -5.69
CA ALA A 233 1.18 -13.03 -4.91
C ALA A 233 1.00 -12.52 -3.47
N PHE A 234 0.15 -11.51 -3.25
CA PHE A 234 -0.20 -11.05 -1.89
C PHE A 234 -0.91 -12.11 -1.04
N TYR A 235 -1.48 -13.14 -1.65
CA TYR A 235 -2.13 -14.27 -1.00
C TYR A 235 -1.26 -15.54 -1.01
N GLN A 236 0.02 -15.41 -1.34
CA GLN A 236 1.02 -16.48 -1.29
C GLN A 236 2.21 -16.09 -0.40
N PHE A 237 2.59 -14.81 -0.36
CA PHE A 237 3.71 -14.29 0.43
C PHE A 237 3.22 -13.70 1.76
N HIS A 238 3.25 -14.46 2.85
CA HIS A 238 2.60 -14.07 4.11
C HIS A 238 3.56 -13.59 5.20
N ARG A 239 4.73 -13.04 4.84
CA ARG A 239 5.73 -12.57 5.82
C ARG A 239 5.15 -11.61 6.86
N LEU A 240 4.51 -10.54 6.40
CA LEU A 240 3.81 -9.56 7.25
C LEU A 240 2.66 -8.94 6.44
N LEU A 241 1.42 -9.33 6.74
CA LEU A 241 0.27 -8.94 5.92
C LEU A 241 -0.01 -7.44 5.87
N ALA A 242 0.56 -6.65 6.80
CA ALA A 242 0.47 -5.20 6.77
C ALA A 242 1.12 -4.59 5.50
N LEU A 243 2.10 -5.28 4.90
CA LEU A 243 2.77 -4.87 3.67
C LEU A 243 2.09 -5.41 2.39
N ASN A 244 1.10 -6.30 2.54
CA ASN A 244 0.36 -6.91 1.44
C ASN A 244 -0.86 -6.04 1.10
N GLU A 245 -0.60 -4.82 0.61
CA GLU A 245 -1.62 -3.85 0.23
C GLU A 245 -1.53 -3.42 -1.21
N VAL A 246 -2.64 -2.88 -1.74
CA VAL A 246 -2.68 -2.34 -3.11
C VAL A 246 -1.56 -1.29 -3.30
N GLY A 247 -0.70 -1.52 -4.29
CA GLY A 247 0.51 -0.70 -4.55
C GLY A 247 1.68 -0.90 -3.60
N GLY A 248 1.59 -1.85 -2.66
CA GLY A 248 2.64 -2.17 -1.70
C GLY A 248 3.65 -3.17 -2.24
N ASP A 249 4.80 -3.23 -1.57
CA ASP A 249 5.79 -4.30 -1.74
C ASP A 249 5.81 -5.18 -0.47
N PRO A 250 5.27 -6.40 -0.52
CA PRO A 250 5.34 -7.38 0.56
C PRO A 250 6.76 -7.68 1.05
N ALA A 251 7.77 -7.53 0.19
CA ALA A 251 9.19 -7.76 0.52
C ALA A 251 9.92 -6.51 1.04
N SER A 252 9.24 -5.36 1.17
CA SER A 252 9.84 -4.11 1.64
C SER A 252 10.55 -4.28 3.00
N ASN A 253 11.71 -3.64 3.16
CA ASN A 253 12.47 -3.65 4.43
C ASN A 253 12.09 -2.48 5.36
N GLY A 254 10.94 -1.85 5.12
CA GLY A 254 10.53 -0.62 5.79
C GLY A 254 11.28 0.60 5.25
N LEU A 255 10.98 1.76 5.83
CA LEU A 255 11.52 3.05 5.39
C LEU A 255 12.18 3.78 6.57
N THR A 256 13.40 4.27 6.36
CA THR A 256 14.10 5.09 7.36
C THR A 256 13.47 6.49 7.44
N VAL A 257 13.54 7.13 8.61
CA VAL A 257 13.00 8.50 8.79
C VAL A 257 13.63 9.50 7.80
N PRO A 258 14.95 9.49 7.52
CA PRO A 258 15.53 10.36 6.49
C PRO A 258 14.97 10.09 5.07
N ALA A 259 14.82 8.82 4.68
CA ALA A 259 14.27 8.48 3.37
C ALA A 259 12.80 8.88 3.23
N PHE A 260 12.03 8.73 4.31
CA PHE A 260 10.66 9.25 4.41
C PHE A 260 10.60 10.76 4.20
N HIS A 261 11.47 11.52 4.87
CA HIS A 261 11.54 12.96 4.70
C HIS A 261 11.90 13.40 3.27
N GLU A 262 12.81 12.70 2.60
CA GLU A 262 13.12 12.97 1.19
C GLU A 262 11.94 12.69 0.27
N ALA A 263 11.20 11.60 0.50
CA ALA A 263 9.97 11.31 -0.24
C ALA A 263 8.92 12.42 -0.04
N MET A 264 8.76 12.94 1.19
CA MET A 264 7.83 14.04 1.47
C MET A 264 8.26 15.37 0.85
N ARG A 265 9.57 15.67 0.81
CA ARG A 265 10.10 16.83 0.09
C ARG A 265 9.84 16.73 -1.41
N ALA A 266 10.04 15.55 -2.00
CA ALA A 266 9.72 15.31 -3.41
C ALA A 266 8.21 15.49 -3.67
N ARG A 267 7.37 14.90 -2.82
CA ARG A 267 5.91 15.04 -2.87
C ARG A 267 5.46 16.50 -2.84
N ALA A 268 5.96 17.28 -1.90
CA ALA A 268 5.60 18.69 -1.74
C ALA A 268 5.89 19.52 -3.00
N ARG A 269 6.93 19.14 -3.77
CA ARG A 269 7.31 19.83 -5.01
C ARG A 269 6.53 19.34 -6.23
N GLU A 270 6.36 18.03 -6.36
CA GLU A 270 5.86 17.41 -7.58
C GLU A 270 4.33 17.23 -7.56
N TRP A 271 3.77 16.81 -6.41
CA TRP A 271 2.36 16.44 -6.25
C TRP A 271 1.74 16.99 -4.96
N PRO A 272 1.79 18.32 -4.71
CA PRO A 272 1.31 18.92 -3.46
C PRO A 272 -0.20 18.80 -3.23
N GLN A 273 -0.96 18.39 -4.25
CA GLN A 273 -2.42 18.26 -4.23
C GLN A 273 -2.90 16.82 -4.44
N GLY A 274 -2.00 15.83 -4.51
CA GLY A 274 -2.40 14.42 -4.59
C GLY A 274 -3.05 13.94 -3.29
N MET A 275 -3.93 12.94 -3.38
CA MET A 275 -4.60 12.40 -2.19
C MET A 275 -3.64 11.60 -1.30
N THR A 276 -3.91 11.54 0.00
CA THR A 276 -3.33 10.58 0.95
C THR A 276 -4.45 9.66 1.43
N ALA A 277 -4.51 8.45 0.90
CA ALA A 277 -5.43 7.43 1.39
C ALA A 277 -4.72 6.54 2.42
N THR A 278 -5.49 6.04 3.38
CA THR A 278 -5.09 4.96 4.30
C THR A 278 -6.08 3.81 4.30
N ALA A 279 -7.25 3.96 3.69
CA ALA A 279 -8.17 2.87 3.40
C ALA A 279 -9.01 3.27 2.19
N THR A 280 -9.50 2.28 1.45
CA THR A 280 -10.44 2.48 0.35
C THR A 280 -11.39 1.28 0.29
N HIS A 281 -12.34 1.31 -0.63
CA HIS A 281 -13.20 0.15 -0.94
C HIS A 281 -12.43 -1.04 -1.55
N ASP A 282 -11.19 -0.84 -2.01
CA ASP A 282 -10.38 -1.87 -2.67
C ASP A 282 -9.13 -2.29 -1.85
N THR A 283 -8.85 -1.66 -0.72
CA THR A 283 -7.76 -2.10 0.16
C THR A 283 -8.03 -3.51 0.67
N LYS A 284 -6.99 -4.36 0.76
CA LYS A 284 -7.10 -5.76 1.18
C LYS A 284 -7.40 -5.89 2.68
N ARG A 285 -7.11 -4.87 3.48
CA ARG A 285 -7.47 -4.76 4.90
C ARG A 285 -7.78 -3.33 5.30
N GLY A 286 -8.59 -3.15 6.35
CA GLY A 286 -8.88 -1.87 6.99
C GLY A 286 -7.63 -1.23 7.61
N GLU A 287 -7.63 0.09 7.76
CA GLU A 287 -6.42 0.84 8.10
C GLU A 287 -5.87 0.52 9.49
N ASP A 288 -6.75 0.19 10.44
CA ASP A 288 -6.36 -0.13 11.82
C ASP A 288 -6.06 -1.63 11.98
N ALA A 289 -6.72 -2.50 11.19
CA ALA A 289 -6.30 -3.90 11.08
C ALA A 289 -4.84 -4.01 10.59
N ARG A 290 -4.45 -3.21 9.59
CA ARG A 290 -3.06 -3.15 9.13
C ARG A 290 -2.12 -2.58 10.18
N ALA A 291 -2.50 -1.52 10.88
CA ALA A 291 -1.69 -0.93 11.96
C ALA A 291 -1.41 -1.94 13.10
N ARG A 292 -2.38 -2.80 13.44
CA ARG A 292 -2.20 -3.90 14.40
C ARG A 292 -1.23 -4.96 13.90
N ILE A 293 -1.40 -5.40 12.66
CA ILE A 293 -0.51 -6.40 12.06
C ILE A 293 0.92 -5.84 11.99
N ALA A 294 1.09 -4.57 11.62
CA ALA A 294 2.39 -3.91 11.56
C ALA A 294 3.14 -3.96 12.90
N ALA A 295 2.43 -3.91 14.04
CA ALA A 295 3.02 -4.02 15.37
C ALA A 295 3.70 -5.36 15.65
N LEU A 296 3.42 -6.42 14.87
CA LEU A 296 4.14 -7.70 14.99
C LEU A 296 5.64 -7.55 14.71
N SER A 297 6.03 -6.57 13.89
CA SER A 297 7.45 -6.24 13.67
C SER A 297 8.15 -5.76 14.95
N GLU A 298 7.42 -5.28 15.95
CA GLU A 298 8.01 -4.78 17.20
C GLU A 298 8.08 -5.84 18.32
N ILE A 299 7.40 -6.98 18.14
CA ILE A 299 7.28 -8.06 19.15
C ILE A 299 7.62 -9.44 18.56
N THR A 300 8.55 -9.49 17.62
CA THR A 300 8.83 -10.66 16.76
C THR A 300 9.23 -11.92 17.51
N GLY A 301 10.00 -11.81 18.60
CA GLY A 301 10.40 -12.96 19.41
C GLY A 301 9.20 -13.65 20.06
N GLU A 302 8.27 -12.87 20.60
CA GLU A 302 7.03 -13.39 21.16
C GLU A 302 6.09 -13.91 20.08
N TRP A 303 5.94 -13.17 18.98
CA TRP A 303 5.15 -13.62 17.84
C TRP A 303 5.60 -14.98 17.31
N THR A 304 6.91 -15.18 17.12
CA THR A 304 7.49 -16.45 16.66
C THR A 304 7.17 -17.59 17.62
N SER A 305 7.36 -17.36 18.91
CA SER A 305 7.09 -18.36 19.96
C SER A 305 5.60 -18.70 20.06
N THR A 306 4.73 -17.69 19.96
CA THR A 306 3.28 -17.84 19.98
C THR A 306 2.77 -18.62 18.76
N VAL A 307 3.28 -18.32 17.56
CA VAL A 307 2.91 -19.06 16.35
C VAL A 307 3.32 -20.53 16.46
N ALA A 308 4.52 -20.83 16.96
CA ALA A 308 4.96 -22.21 17.18
C ALA A 308 4.02 -22.94 18.14
N ARG A 309 3.61 -22.29 19.25
CA ARG A 309 2.64 -22.84 20.20
C ARG A 309 1.27 -23.06 19.55
N TRP A 310 0.75 -22.09 18.80
CA TRP A 310 -0.55 -22.21 18.14
C TRP A 310 -0.61 -23.33 17.13
N LYS A 311 0.46 -23.56 16.36
CA LYS A 311 0.56 -24.71 15.46
C LYS A 311 0.42 -26.05 16.19
N VAL A 312 0.94 -26.16 17.41
CA VAL A 312 0.79 -27.36 18.25
C VAL A 312 -0.64 -27.49 18.75
N LEU A 313 -1.20 -26.42 19.33
CA LEU A 313 -2.56 -26.41 19.87
C LEU A 313 -3.61 -26.72 18.80
N ASN A 314 -3.42 -26.20 17.58
CA ASN A 314 -4.38 -26.32 16.50
C ASN A 314 -4.14 -27.53 15.59
N ALA A 315 -3.05 -28.27 15.78
CA ALA A 315 -2.75 -29.48 14.99
C ALA A 315 -3.90 -30.51 14.98
N PRO A 316 -4.60 -30.79 16.11
CA PRO A 316 -5.75 -31.72 16.13
C PRO A 316 -6.93 -31.28 15.26
N HIS A 317 -7.01 -29.99 14.90
CA HIS A 317 -8.12 -29.43 14.12
C HIS A 317 -7.86 -29.43 12.61
N LEU A 318 -6.64 -29.77 12.18
CA LEU A 318 -6.27 -29.84 10.76
C LEU A 318 -7.02 -30.97 10.06
N ALA A 319 -7.48 -30.71 8.84
CA ALA A 319 -7.97 -31.76 7.96
C ALA A 319 -6.79 -32.35 7.15
N LEU A 320 -6.53 -33.64 7.37
CA LEU A 320 -5.46 -34.40 6.71
C LEU A 320 -6.06 -35.50 5.83
N ARG A 321 -5.70 -35.54 4.54
CA ARG A 321 -6.12 -36.61 3.62
C ARG A 321 -5.06 -36.85 2.55
N GLY A 322 -4.30 -37.95 2.67
CA GLY A 322 -3.15 -38.19 1.80
C GLY A 322 -2.14 -37.04 1.92
N ASN A 323 -1.80 -36.39 0.81
CA ASN A 323 -0.92 -35.22 0.79
C ASN A 323 -1.64 -33.89 1.09
N LEU A 324 -2.96 -33.90 1.29
CA LEU A 324 -3.73 -32.71 1.65
C LEU A 324 -3.50 -32.34 3.12
N ARG A 325 -3.13 -31.09 3.37
CA ARG A 325 -3.17 -30.42 4.68
C ARG A 325 -4.03 -29.17 4.54
N ALA A 326 -5.16 -29.10 5.24
CA ALA A 326 -6.06 -27.95 5.19
C ALA A 326 -6.28 -27.34 6.60
N PRO A 327 -5.93 -26.05 6.80
CA PRO A 327 -5.18 -25.17 5.88
C PRO A 327 -3.75 -25.65 5.62
N SER A 328 -3.11 -25.19 4.53
CA SER A 328 -1.68 -25.38 4.34
C SER A 328 -0.87 -24.59 5.39
N ALA A 329 0.42 -24.90 5.58
CA ALA A 329 1.21 -24.30 6.66
C ALA A 329 1.37 -22.77 6.50
N THR A 330 1.58 -22.30 5.27
CA THR A 330 1.67 -20.87 4.93
C THR A 330 0.32 -20.18 5.08
N PHE A 331 -0.78 -20.88 4.74
CA PHE A 331 -2.14 -20.36 4.87
C PHE A 331 -2.58 -20.25 6.34
N GLU A 332 -2.23 -21.23 7.18
CA GLU A 332 -2.45 -21.19 8.62
C GLU A 332 -1.76 -19.96 9.27
N TYR A 333 -0.51 -19.68 8.87
CA TYR A 333 0.21 -18.49 9.34
C TYR A 333 -0.47 -17.18 8.94
N MET A 334 -1.02 -17.12 7.73
CA MET A 334 -1.81 -15.99 7.25
C MET A 334 -3.10 -15.81 8.06
N LEU A 335 -3.77 -16.91 8.42
CA LEU A 335 -4.97 -16.88 9.26
C LEU A 335 -4.66 -16.31 10.64
N TYR A 336 -3.53 -16.67 11.27
CA TYR A 336 -3.15 -16.12 12.56
C TYR A 336 -2.96 -14.59 12.53
N GLN A 337 -2.28 -14.05 11.52
CA GLN A 337 -2.16 -12.60 11.37
C GLN A 337 -3.51 -11.93 11.07
N THR A 338 -4.35 -12.57 10.25
CA THR A 338 -5.70 -12.10 9.93
C THR A 338 -6.56 -12.00 11.18
N LEU A 339 -6.56 -13.05 12.03
CA LEU A 339 -7.29 -13.06 13.30
C LEU A 339 -6.85 -11.89 14.17
N LEU A 340 -5.54 -11.63 14.31
CA LEU A 340 -5.04 -10.50 15.10
C LEU A 340 -5.43 -9.13 14.54
N GLY A 341 -5.40 -8.96 13.23
CA GLY A 341 -5.82 -7.73 12.57
C GLY A 341 -7.31 -7.43 12.78
N ALA A 342 -8.16 -8.45 12.60
CA ALA A 342 -9.61 -8.32 12.65
C ALA A 342 -10.23 -8.56 14.03
N TRP A 343 -9.44 -8.98 15.04
CA TRP A 343 -9.96 -9.35 16.36
C TRP A 343 -10.75 -8.20 17.00
N PRO A 344 -12.04 -8.37 17.33
CA PRO A 344 -12.80 -7.27 17.90
C PRO A 344 -12.30 -6.89 19.30
N LEU A 345 -12.37 -5.60 19.63
CA LEU A 345 -11.81 -5.06 20.87
C LEU A 345 -12.57 -5.51 22.13
N GLU A 346 -13.88 -5.70 22.00
CA GLU A 346 -14.79 -6.15 23.06
C GLU A 346 -15.06 -7.67 23.02
N GLY A 347 -14.37 -8.39 22.13
CA GLY A 347 -14.59 -9.83 21.89
C GLY A 347 -15.41 -10.12 20.62
N PRO A 348 -15.29 -11.34 20.06
CA PRO A 348 -15.94 -11.71 18.80
C PRO A 348 -17.46 -11.61 18.88
N ASP A 349 -18.07 -11.00 17.86
CA ASP A 349 -19.52 -11.00 17.67
C ASP A 349 -19.99 -12.34 17.07
N ALA A 350 -21.32 -12.55 17.02
CA ALA A 350 -21.90 -13.80 16.54
C ALA A 350 -21.47 -14.16 15.10
N ASP A 351 -21.27 -13.14 14.26
CA ASP A 351 -20.96 -13.32 12.84
C ASP A 351 -19.44 -13.41 12.58
N PHE A 352 -18.60 -13.28 13.61
CA PHE A 352 -17.14 -13.21 13.45
C PHE A 352 -16.58 -14.46 12.77
N VAL A 353 -17.04 -15.64 13.17
CA VAL A 353 -16.59 -16.91 12.58
C VAL A 353 -16.91 -16.96 11.10
N GLU A 354 -18.13 -16.59 10.71
CA GLU A 354 -18.58 -16.58 9.33
C GLU A 354 -17.78 -15.58 8.48
N ARG A 355 -17.50 -14.39 9.03
CA ARG A 355 -16.65 -13.37 8.38
C ARG A 355 -15.24 -13.90 8.10
N ILE A 356 -14.61 -14.55 9.08
CA ILE A 356 -13.26 -15.12 8.92
C ILE A 356 -13.28 -16.29 7.93
N GLN A 357 -14.30 -17.14 7.94
CA GLN A 357 -14.47 -18.22 6.95
C GLN A 357 -14.65 -17.67 5.53
N ALA A 358 -15.51 -16.65 5.35
CA ALA A 358 -15.73 -16.02 4.04
C ALA A 358 -14.44 -15.39 3.50
N TYR A 359 -13.71 -14.65 4.34
CA TYR A 359 -12.41 -14.10 3.99
C TYR A 359 -11.40 -15.21 3.62
N ALA A 360 -11.30 -16.27 4.44
CA ALA A 360 -10.33 -17.33 4.22
C ALA A 360 -10.58 -18.05 2.88
N LEU A 361 -11.84 -18.30 2.51
CA LEU A 361 -12.16 -18.90 1.23
C LEU A 361 -11.80 -17.98 0.06
N LYS A 362 -12.10 -16.68 0.16
CA LYS A 362 -11.67 -15.70 -0.83
C LYS A 362 -10.14 -15.68 -0.95
N ALA A 363 -9.43 -15.56 0.17
CA ALA A 363 -7.97 -15.54 0.21
C ALA A 363 -7.34 -16.80 -0.38
N ALA A 364 -7.88 -17.99 -0.10
CA ALA A 364 -7.40 -19.24 -0.65
C ALA A 364 -7.58 -19.31 -2.18
N ARG A 365 -8.75 -18.86 -2.67
CA ARG A 365 -9.06 -18.81 -4.10
C ARG A 365 -8.24 -17.75 -4.84
N GLU A 366 -7.92 -16.62 -4.20
CA GLU A 366 -7.01 -15.62 -4.75
C GLU A 366 -5.57 -16.13 -4.78
N GLY A 367 -5.10 -16.81 -3.73
CA GLY A 367 -3.75 -17.40 -3.69
C GLY A 367 -3.51 -18.44 -4.78
N LYS A 368 -4.57 -19.14 -5.23
CA LYS A 368 -4.51 -20.12 -6.33
C LYS A 368 -3.52 -21.27 -6.08
N GLU A 369 -3.12 -21.55 -4.83
CA GLU A 369 -2.19 -22.65 -4.52
C GLU A 369 -2.94 -23.98 -4.36
N GLU A 370 -3.95 -24.03 -3.49
CA GLU A 370 -4.70 -25.26 -3.19
C GLU A 370 -6.13 -25.28 -3.73
N THR A 371 -6.71 -24.12 -4.03
CA THR A 371 -8.07 -23.93 -4.61
C THR A 371 -8.08 -22.70 -5.51
N SER A 372 -9.10 -22.52 -6.35
CA SER A 372 -9.25 -21.33 -7.20
C SER A 372 -10.72 -21.03 -7.49
N TRP A 373 -11.00 -19.82 -7.97
CA TRP A 373 -12.35 -19.46 -8.44
C TRP A 373 -12.82 -20.29 -9.65
N LEU A 374 -11.89 -20.71 -10.52
CA LEU A 374 -12.21 -21.46 -11.73
C LEU A 374 -12.42 -22.95 -11.47
N ASN A 375 -11.65 -23.52 -10.54
CA ASN A 375 -11.74 -24.91 -10.13
C ASN A 375 -11.63 -25.00 -8.61
N PRO A 376 -12.75 -24.84 -7.87
CA PRO A 376 -12.77 -24.94 -6.42
C PRO A 376 -12.42 -26.34 -5.93
N HIS A 377 -11.53 -26.44 -4.96
CA HIS A 377 -11.17 -27.70 -4.31
C HIS A 377 -11.97 -27.89 -3.02
N GLU A 378 -13.14 -28.50 -3.11
CA GLU A 378 -14.11 -28.58 -2.02
C GLU A 378 -13.56 -29.21 -0.73
N LEU A 379 -12.73 -30.25 -0.84
CA LEU A 379 -12.11 -30.90 0.33
C LEU A 379 -11.20 -29.95 1.10
N TYR A 380 -10.40 -29.15 0.40
CA TYR A 380 -9.54 -28.14 1.03
C TYR A 380 -10.38 -27.03 1.65
N GLU A 381 -11.36 -26.50 0.91
CA GLU A 381 -12.22 -25.41 1.38
C GLU A 381 -13.04 -25.79 2.62
N ASN A 382 -13.60 -27.00 2.64
CA ASN A 382 -14.31 -27.53 3.81
C ASN A 382 -13.36 -27.77 4.99
N GLY A 383 -12.13 -28.23 4.71
CA GLY A 383 -11.08 -28.34 5.73
C GLY A 383 -10.73 -27.00 6.37
N VAL A 384 -10.57 -25.93 5.58
CA VAL A 384 -10.32 -24.57 6.06
C VAL A 384 -11.49 -24.04 6.89
N ARG A 385 -12.74 -24.21 6.42
CA ARG A 385 -13.93 -23.79 7.19
C ARG A 385 -14.02 -24.52 8.52
N SER A 386 -13.84 -25.84 8.51
CA SER A 386 -13.88 -26.67 9.72
C SER A 386 -12.77 -26.29 10.70
N PHE A 387 -11.56 -26.04 10.20
CA PHE A 387 -10.44 -25.58 11.02
C PHE A 387 -10.78 -24.26 11.72
N ILE A 388 -11.23 -23.25 10.98
CA ILE A 388 -11.62 -21.94 11.55
C ILE A 388 -12.73 -22.08 12.58
N GLY A 389 -13.76 -22.89 12.27
CA GLY A 389 -14.86 -23.13 13.21
C GLY A 389 -14.38 -23.77 14.52
N LYS A 390 -13.47 -24.74 14.45
CA LYS A 390 -12.91 -25.42 15.63
C LYS A 390 -12.00 -24.51 16.45
N ILE A 391 -11.05 -23.82 15.83
CA ILE A 391 -10.11 -22.95 16.57
C ILE A 391 -10.79 -21.74 17.22
N LEU A 392 -11.97 -21.35 16.73
CA LEU A 392 -12.76 -20.26 17.29
C LEU A 392 -13.89 -20.75 18.22
N ASP A 393 -14.00 -22.05 18.46
CA ASP A 393 -14.95 -22.63 19.41
C ASP A 393 -14.34 -22.66 20.82
N PRO A 394 -14.89 -21.90 21.80
CA PRO A 394 -14.38 -21.90 23.17
C PRO A 394 -14.39 -23.25 23.87
N ALA A 395 -15.31 -24.15 23.50
CA ALA A 395 -15.39 -25.49 24.08
C ALA A 395 -14.27 -26.41 23.57
N LEU A 396 -13.77 -26.18 22.34
CA LEU A 396 -12.75 -27.02 21.71
C LEU A 396 -11.34 -26.44 21.83
N SER A 397 -11.21 -25.11 21.82
CA SER A 397 -9.92 -24.43 21.65
C SER A 397 -9.70 -23.33 22.69
N GLY A 398 -10.25 -23.50 23.91
CA GLY A 398 -10.12 -22.53 25.01
C GLY A 398 -8.69 -22.07 25.28
N GLU A 399 -7.70 -22.98 25.33
CA GLU A 399 -6.30 -22.60 25.53
C GLU A 399 -5.74 -21.71 24.39
N PHE A 400 -6.06 -22.06 23.14
CA PHE A 400 -5.67 -21.24 22.00
C PHE A 400 -6.32 -19.85 22.08
N LEU A 401 -7.62 -19.78 22.37
CA LEU A 401 -8.35 -18.51 22.47
C LEU A 401 -7.84 -17.61 23.60
N GLU A 402 -7.48 -18.15 24.76
CA GLU A 402 -6.88 -17.37 25.85
C GLU A 402 -5.55 -16.75 25.45
N THR A 403 -4.69 -17.53 24.78
CA THR A 403 -3.40 -17.03 24.29
C THR A 403 -3.55 -16.05 23.12
N LEU A 404 -4.52 -16.28 22.23
CA LEU A 404 -4.91 -15.37 21.15
C LEU A 404 -5.42 -14.04 21.72
N HIS A 405 -6.30 -14.08 22.70
CA HIS A 405 -6.84 -12.89 23.35
C HIS A 405 -5.73 -12.07 24.03
N THR A 406 -4.78 -12.75 24.68
CA THR A 406 -3.63 -12.12 25.34
C THR A 406 -2.77 -11.31 24.37
N ILE A 407 -2.38 -11.90 23.24
CA ILE A 407 -1.58 -11.18 22.24
C ILE A 407 -2.42 -10.17 21.46
N ALA A 408 -3.69 -10.47 21.15
CA ALA A 408 -4.63 -9.56 20.49
C ALA A 408 -4.79 -8.25 21.27
N ARG A 409 -4.92 -8.31 22.60
CA ARG A 409 -4.98 -7.10 23.45
C ARG A 409 -3.73 -6.22 23.34
N ARG A 410 -2.56 -6.83 23.19
CA ARG A 410 -1.29 -6.12 23.09
C ARG A 410 -1.13 -5.43 21.74
N VAL A 411 -1.36 -6.17 20.66
CA VAL A 411 -1.30 -5.60 19.31
C VAL A 411 -2.45 -4.62 19.06
N ALA A 412 -3.59 -4.75 19.76
CA ALA A 412 -4.66 -3.78 19.69
C ALA A 412 -4.25 -2.41 20.24
N LEU A 413 -3.53 -2.36 21.37
CA LEU A 413 -3.00 -1.10 21.89
C LEU A 413 -1.92 -0.52 20.96
N LEU A 414 -0.95 -1.33 20.55
CA LEU A 414 0.09 -0.88 19.61
C LEU A 414 -0.51 -0.39 18.28
N GLY A 415 -1.49 -1.13 17.76
CA GLY A 415 -2.25 -0.77 16.58
C GLY A 415 -3.00 0.54 16.74
N ALA A 416 -3.69 0.77 17.87
CA ALA A 416 -4.36 2.04 18.14
C ALA A 416 -3.38 3.23 18.14
N LEU A 417 -2.20 3.07 18.75
CA LEU A 417 -1.16 4.10 18.75
C LEU A 417 -0.58 4.32 17.34
N ASN A 418 -0.26 3.26 16.61
CA ASN A 418 0.20 3.33 15.22
C ASN A 418 -0.85 3.98 14.31
N SER A 419 -2.14 3.73 14.56
CA SER A 419 -3.25 4.36 13.87
C SER A 419 -3.36 5.86 14.14
N LEU A 420 -3.10 6.32 15.37
CA LEU A 420 -3.04 7.75 15.69
C LEU A 420 -1.84 8.42 14.99
N SER A 421 -0.69 7.74 14.94
CA SER A 421 0.48 8.19 14.16
C SER A 421 0.18 8.26 12.66
N GLN A 422 -0.43 7.22 12.10
CA GLN A 422 -0.88 7.17 10.71
C GLN A 422 -1.89 8.28 10.39
N LEU A 423 -2.86 8.52 11.27
CA LEU A 423 -3.85 9.59 11.11
C LEU A 423 -3.19 10.98 11.15
N THR A 424 -2.23 11.19 12.05
CA THR A 424 -1.48 12.45 12.14
C THR A 424 -0.66 12.67 10.87
N LEU A 425 0.04 11.65 10.37
CA LEU A 425 0.75 11.71 9.08
C LEU A 425 -0.23 12.03 7.95
N LYS A 426 -1.30 11.23 7.81
CA LYS A 426 -2.33 11.41 6.78
C LYS A 426 -2.82 12.86 6.71
N ALA A 427 -3.17 13.45 7.84
CA ALA A 427 -3.73 14.79 7.92
C ALA A 427 -2.70 15.92 7.70
N THR A 428 -1.42 15.71 8.01
CA THR A 428 -0.42 16.79 8.06
C THR A 428 0.62 16.76 6.94
N LEU A 429 0.74 15.65 6.22
CA LEU A 429 1.59 15.54 5.04
C LEU A 429 1.16 16.48 3.90
N PRO A 430 2.06 16.82 2.95
CA PRO A 430 1.66 17.50 1.72
C PRO A 430 0.57 16.72 1.01
N GLY A 431 -0.42 17.38 0.40
CA GLY A 431 -1.55 16.70 -0.26
C GLY A 431 -2.90 16.88 0.47
N VAL A 432 -3.87 16.07 0.01
CA VAL A 432 -5.25 16.08 0.49
C VAL A 432 -5.54 14.78 1.25
N PRO A 433 -5.77 14.81 2.57
CA PRO A 433 -6.11 13.60 3.31
C PRO A 433 -7.47 13.07 2.86
N ASP A 434 -7.55 11.76 2.65
CA ASP A 434 -8.78 11.04 2.32
C ASP A 434 -9.27 10.22 3.51
N PHE A 435 -10.59 10.12 3.67
CA PHE A 435 -11.22 9.37 4.75
C PHE A 435 -12.28 8.45 4.14
N TYR A 436 -11.98 7.16 4.16
CA TYR A 436 -12.98 6.15 3.83
C TYR A 436 -14.07 6.13 4.90
N GLN A 437 -15.31 5.88 4.49
CA GLN A 437 -16.48 5.98 5.35
C GLN A 437 -16.35 5.10 6.61
N GLY A 438 -16.54 5.68 7.79
CA GLY A 438 -16.53 4.95 9.05
C GLY A 438 -15.17 4.90 9.76
N ASN A 439 -14.08 5.28 9.11
CA ASN A 439 -12.71 5.16 9.61
C ASN A 439 -12.30 6.25 10.60
N GLU A 440 -13.21 7.17 10.94
CA GLU A 440 -13.11 8.02 12.12
C GLU A 440 -13.15 7.19 13.42
N PHE A 441 -13.71 5.98 13.40
CA PHE A 441 -13.56 4.94 14.42
C PHE A 441 -12.54 3.88 13.97
N TRP A 442 -12.34 2.83 14.78
CA TRP A 442 -11.43 1.72 14.44
C TRP A 442 -11.98 0.86 13.30
N ASP A 443 -11.29 0.85 12.15
CA ASP A 443 -11.55 0.06 10.97
C ASP A 443 -10.74 -1.25 10.99
N LEU A 444 -11.41 -2.31 11.44
CA LEU A 444 -10.89 -3.67 11.53
C LEU A 444 -11.40 -4.57 10.39
N SER A 445 -11.84 -3.96 9.29
CA SER A 445 -12.42 -4.68 8.17
C SER A 445 -11.38 -5.51 7.42
N LEU A 446 -11.85 -6.58 6.79
CA LEU A 446 -11.09 -7.38 5.83
C LEU A 446 -11.35 -6.88 4.39
N VAL A 447 -10.81 -7.57 3.39
CA VAL A 447 -11.05 -7.24 1.97
C VAL A 447 -12.55 -7.29 1.63
N ASP A 448 -12.95 -6.56 0.59
CA ASP A 448 -14.28 -6.62 -0.05
C ASP A 448 -14.85 -8.06 -0.06
N PRO A 449 -16.11 -8.28 0.34
CA PRO A 449 -17.12 -7.29 0.74
C PRO A 449 -17.10 -6.86 2.22
N ASP A 450 -16.15 -7.33 3.04
CA ASP A 450 -16.16 -7.01 4.49
C ASP A 450 -15.93 -5.51 4.78
N ASN A 451 -15.12 -4.82 3.96
CA ASN A 451 -14.92 -3.36 3.99
C ASN A 451 -16.09 -2.55 3.38
N ARG A 452 -17.17 -3.21 2.94
CA ARG A 452 -18.39 -2.58 2.39
C ARG A 452 -19.59 -2.73 3.31
N ARG A 453 -19.40 -3.23 4.53
CA ARG A 453 -20.44 -3.30 5.56
C ARG A 453 -21.00 -1.90 5.88
N PRO A 454 -22.27 -1.80 6.29
CA PRO A 454 -22.90 -0.52 6.59
C PRO A 454 -22.20 0.18 7.76
N VAL A 455 -22.10 1.50 7.68
CA VAL A 455 -21.51 2.34 8.72
C VAL A 455 -22.62 2.86 9.63
N ASP A 456 -22.46 2.69 10.95
CA ASP A 456 -23.36 3.28 11.94
C ASP A 456 -23.03 4.77 12.15
N PHE A 457 -23.56 5.62 11.27
CA PHE A 457 -23.44 7.08 11.36
C PHE A 457 -24.19 7.69 12.55
N SER A 458 -25.21 7.01 13.08
CA SER A 458 -25.96 7.50 14.25
C SER A 458 -25.06 7.50 15.49
N ALA A 459 -24.31 6.42 15.73
CA ALA A 459 -23.34 6.33 16.81
C ALA A 459 -22.24 7.40 16.69
N ARG A 460 -21.71 7.62 15.48
CA ARG A 460 -20.67 8.62 15.21
C ARG A 460 -21.17 10.05 15.41
N HIS A 461 -22.39 10.34 14.99
CA HIS A 461 -23.02 11.64 15.22
C HIS A 461 -23.25 11.92 16.71
N ALA A 462 -23.68 10.91 17.47
CA ALA A 462 -23.82 11.00 18.92
C ALA A 462 -22.46 11.25 19.59
N ALA A 463 -21.43 10.49 19.23
CA ALA A 463 -20.07 10.68 19.74
C ALA A 463 -19.50 12.05 19.35
N LEU A 464 -19.73 12.53 18.13
CA LEU A 464 -19.22 13.84 17.70
C LEU A 464 -19.81 14.99 18.52
N LYS A 465 -21.10 14.90 18.90
CA LYS A 465 -21.76 15.89 19.76
C LYS A 465 -21.20 15.95 21.18
N SER A 466 -20.68 14.84 21.71
CA SER A 466 -20.06 14.81 23.04
C SER A 466 -18.61 15.30 23.06
N LEU A 467 -18.04 15.66 21.90
CA LEU A 467 -16.62 16.00 21.74
C LEU A 467 -16.35 17.50 21.58
N ASP A 468 -17.20 18.41 22.07
CA ASP A 468 -16.99 19.85 21.85
C ASP A 468 -15.68 20.38 22.45
N ASP A 469 -15.34 19.95 23.67
CA ASP A 469 -14.04 20.12 24.34
C ASP A 469 -13.61 18.79 24.98
N PRO A 470 -12.98 17.89 24.20
CA PRO A 470 -12.77 16.52 24.66
C PRO A 470 -11.58 16.43 25.62
N ASP A 471 -11.80 15.90 26.82
CA ASP A 471 -10.72 15.49 27.71
C ASP A 471 -10.03 14.23 27.16
N LEU A 472 -8.88 14.42 26.51
CA LEU A 472 -8.09 13.32 25.96
C LEU A 472 -7.68 12.30 27.02
N SER A 473 -7.41 12.73 28.27
CA SER A 473 -7.05 11.80 29.36
C SER A 473 -8.17 10.83 29.70
N SER A 474 -9.42 11.28 29.62
CA SER A 474 -10.60 10.41 29.78
C SER A 474 -10.79 9.49 28.58
N LEU A 475 -10.67 10.01 27.36
CA LEU A 475 -10.79 9.20 26.12
C LEU A 475 -9.69 8.14 26.00
N ILE A 476 -8.49 8.40 26.51
CA ILE A 476 -7.41 7.42 26.57
C ILE A 476 -7.79 6.21 27.43
N LYS A 477 -8.60 6.38 28.50
CA LYS A 477 -9.03 5.24 29.33
C LYS A 477 -10.02 4.34 28.59
N THR A 478 -10.84 4.92 27.71
CA THR A 478 -11.87 4.22 26.92
C THR A 478 -11.52 4.07 25.45
N TRP A 479 -10.23 4.20 25.08
CA TRP A 479 -9.76 4.29 23.70
C TRP A 479 -10.34 3.25 22.72
N ARG A 480 -10.75 2.08 23.24
CA ARG A 480 -11.33 0.97 22.45
C ARG A 480 -12.64 1.33 21.75
N ASP A 481 -13.38 2.30 22.25
CA ASP A 481 -14.68 2.72 21.67
C ASP A 481 -14.55 3.51 20.35
N GLY A 482 -13.33 3.94 19.99
CA GLY A 482 -13.06 4.71 18.78
C GLY A 482 -13.23 6.23 18.94
N GLN A 483 -13.75 6.71 20.06
CA GLN A 483 -13.98 8.14 20.29
C GLN A 483 -12.68 8.93 20.37
N LEU A 484 -11.60 8.33 20.89
CA LEU A 484 -10.28 8.94 20.87
C LEU A 484 -9.82 9.26 19.44
N LYS A 485 -9.99 8.31 18.51
CA LYS A 485 -9.63 8.49 17.10
C LYS A 485 -10.51 9.54 16.42
N LEU A 486 -11.81 9.56 16.73
CA LEU A 486 -12.74 10.58 16.23
C LEU A 486 -12.34 11.98 16.74
N ALA A 487 -12.04 12.13 18.03
CA ALA A 487 -11.63 13.38 18.65
C ALA A 487 -10.34 13.91 17.99
N TRP A 488 -9.36 13.03 17.78
CA TRP A 488 -8.11 13.39 17.12
C TRP A 488 -8.32 13.76 15.65
N THR A 489 -9.17 13.03 14.93
CA THR A 489 -9.56 13.35 13.54
C THR A 489 -10.19 14.74 13.45
N ARG A 490 -11.16 15.06 14.33
CA ARG A 490 -11.81 16.38 14.42
C ARG A 490 -10.78 17.47 14.68
N HIS A 491 -9.89 17.27 15.65
CA HIS A 491 -8.84 18.23 16.00
C HIS A 491 -7.91 18.52 14.81
N LEU A 492 -7.40 17.48 14.15
CA LEU A 492 -6.50 17.62 13.01
C LEU A 492 -7.17 18.32 11.82
N LEU A 493 -8.43 17.98 11.51
CA LEU A 493 -9.18 18.62 10.42
C LEU A 493 -9.52 20.08 10.73
N LYS A 494 -9.85 20.41 11.99
CA LYS A 494 -10.05 21.79 12.45
C LYS A 494 -8.76 22.61 12.26
N LEU A 495 -7.63 22.12 12.76
CA LEU A 495 -6.33 22.76 12.55
C LEU A 495 -5.99 22.92 11.07
N ARG A 496 -6.31 21.91 10.24
CA ARG A 496 -6.07 21.98 8.79
C ARG A 496 -6.86 23.10 8.11
N ASN A 497 -8.09 23.35 8.58
CA ASN A 497 -8.93 24.43 8.07
C ASN A 497 -8.45 25.80 8.56
N GLU A 498 -8.08 25.91 9.83
CA GLU A 498 -7.56 27.15 10.43
C GLU A 498 -6.22 27.56 9.79
N LEU A 499 -5.35 26.60 9.52
CA LEU A 499 -4.06 26.79 8.87
C LEU A 499 -4.08 26.38 7.38
N GLY A 500 -5.18 26.69 6.68
CA GLY A 500 -5.40 26.26 5.29
C GLY A 500 -4.23 26.54 4.33
N GLY A 501 -3.60 27.72 4.42
CA GLY A 501 -2.43 28.06 3.60
C GLY A 501 -1.20 27.18 3.90
N VAL A 502 -0.97 26.83 5.17
CA VAL A 502 0.14 25.96 5.60
C VAL A 502 0.00 24.56 5.04
N PHE A 503 -1.20 23.97 5.10
CA PHE A 503 -1.38 22.58 4.68
C PHE A 503 -1.59 22.41 3.17
N THR A 504 -2.17 23.40 2.48
CA THR A 504 -2.41 23.34 1.03
C THR A 504 -1.22 23.80 0.18
N GLN A 505 -0.45 24.78 0.66
CA GLN A 505 0.63 25.42 -0.10
C GLN A 505 1.97 25.44 0.64
N GLY A 506 1.99 25.09 1.93
CA GLY A 506 3.21 25.20 2.72
C GLY A 506 4.25 24.14 2.40
N ASP A 507 5.50 24.54 2.53
CA ASP A 507 6.68 23.70 2.34
C ASP A 507 6.74 22.57 3.38
N TYR A 508 7.64 21.61 3.16
CA TYR A 508 7.92 20.51 4.08
C TYR A 508 9.36 20.59 4.59
N GLN A 509 9.54 20.80 5.89
CA GLN A 509 10.85 20.96 6.53
C GLN A 509 11.04 19.91 7.64
N PRO A 510 11.85 18.87 7.42
CA PRO A 510 12.27 17.97 8.49
C PRO A 510 12.90 18.73 9.66
N LEU A 511 12.58 18.31 10.88
CA LEU A 511 13.17 18.84 12.10
C LEU A 511 14.09 17.79 12.72
N GLU A 512 15.22 18.23 13.24
CA GLU A 512 16.17 17.33 13.89
C GLU A 512 15.63 16.89 15.25
N VAL A 513 15.77 15.60 15.57
CA VAL A 513 15.43 15.03 16.87
C VAL A 513 16.71 14.54 17.52
N ARG A 514 16.96 14.93 18.77
CA ARG A 514 18.17 14.55 19.51
C ARG A 514 17.79 13.88 20.84
N GLY A 515 18.51 12.82 21.18
CA GLY A 515 18.33 12.07 22.42
C GLY A 515 18.29 10.56 22.18
N THR A 516 18.18 9.79 23.26
CA THR A 516 18.22 8.32 23.25
C THR A 516 17.14 7.70 22.36
N HIS A 517 15.97 8.35 22.27
CA HIS A 517 14.81 7.83 21.54
C HIS A 517 14.52 8.56 20.22
N ALA A 518 15.50 9.23 19.62
CA ALA A 518 15.32 9.99 18.39
C ALA A 518 14.75 9.16 17.22
N ASP A 519 15.17 7.89 17.09
CA ASP A 519 14.73 6.98 16.00
C ASP A 519 13.23 6.59 16.09
N HIS A 520 12.60 6.81 17.24
CA HIS A 520 11.18 6.57 17.51
C HIS A 520 10.29 7.78 17.18
N VAL A 521 10.84 8.83 16.56
CA VAL A 521 10.09 10.05 16.25
C VAL A 521 10.28 10.50 14.81
N ILE A 522 9.18 10.92 14.21
CA ILE A 522 9.14 11.67 12.95
C ILE A 522 8.77 13.11 13.30
N ALA A 523 9.63 14.08 12.96
CA ALA A 523 9.38 15.48 13.22
C ALA A 523 9.58 16.34 11.98
N PHE A 524 8.63 17.23 11.69
CA PHE A 524 8.72 18.17 10.58
C PHE A 524 7.86 19.41 10.83
N ALA A 525 8.18 20.52 10.16
CA ALA A 525 7.36 21.71 10.08
C ALA A 525 6.73 21.84 8.70
N ARG A 526 5.46 22.28 8.67
CA ARG A 526 4.80 22.80 7.47
C ARG A 526 4.77 24.32 7.56
N CYS A 527 5.18 25.03 6.50
CA CYS A 527 5.35 26.49 6.57
C CYS A 527 4.80 27.20 5.34
N HIS A 528 4.01 28.24 5.54
CA HIS A 528 3.56 29.14 4.46
C HIS A 528 3.65 30.60 4.93
N GLY A 529 4.58 31.35 4.32
CA GLY A 529 4.91 32.70 4.78
C GLY A 529 5.49 32.68 6.20
N ARG A 530 4.82 33.32 7.16
CA ARG A 530 5.19 33.25 8.59
C ARG A 530 4.37 32.24 9.38
N ALA A 531 3.27 31.73 8.85
CA ALA A 531 2.46 30.73 9.53
C ALA A 531 3.13 29.36 9.39
N ALA A 532 3.17 28.59 10.48
CA ALA A 532 3.75 27.26 10.50
C ALA A 532 2.95 26.31 11.40
N ALA A 533 3.12 25.03 11.17
CA ALA A 533 2.72 23.98 12.09
C ALA A 533 3.93 23.08 12.33
N ILE A 534 4.26 22.79 13.59
CA ILE A 534 5.27 21.80 13.99
C ILE A 534 4.54 20.49 14.26
N ILE A 535 4.97 19.43 13.59
CA ILE A 535 4.40 18.09 13.69
C ILE A 535 5.44 17.18 14.35
N VAL A 536 5.02 16.45 15.38
CA VAL A 536 5.85 15.45 16.08
C VAL A 536 5.04 14.18 16.22
N ILE A 537 5.56 13.04 15.77
CA ILE A 537 4.82 11.77 15.69
C ILE A 537 5.69 10.64 16.19
N GLY A 538 5.19 9.86 17.15
CA GLY A 538 5.84 8.65 17.64
C GLY A 538 5.65 7.47 16.68
N ARG A 539 6.66 6.61 16.60
CA ARG A 539 6.64 5.35 15.86
C ARG A 539 7.34 4.26 16.67
N GLN A 540 7.05 3.00 16.35
CA GLN A 540 7.68 1.84 17.00
C GLN A 540 7.53 1.94 18.53
N LEU A 541 6.29 1.89 19.02
CA LEU A 541 5.91 2.25 20.38
C LEU A 541 5.95 1.09 21.39
N ALA A 542 6.34 -0.12 20.99
CA ALA A 542 6.47 -1.27 21.87
C ALA A 542 7.41 -1.01 23.08
N PRO A 543 8.59 -0.36 22.94
CA PRO A 543 9.47 -0.09 24.08
C PRO A 543 8.83 0.78 25.16
N PHE A 544 7.93 1.70 24.79
CA PHE A 544 7.30 2.66 25.71
C PHE A 544 6.02 2.14 26.37
N THR A 545 5.51 0.99 25.91
CA THR A 545 4.19 0.45 26.27
C THR A 545 4.27 -0.88 27.02
N GLN A 546 5.47 -1.31 27.43
CA GLN A 546 5.73 -2.69 27.86
C GLN A 546 5.21 -3.69 26.80
N ALA A 547 5.55 -3.41 25.53
CA ALA A 547 5.14 -4.17 24.37
C ALA A 547 3.61 -4.33 24.25
N GLY A 548 2.88 -3.21 24.41
CA GLY A 548 1.42 -3.14 24.24
C GLY A 548 0.59 -3.43 25.49
N ARG A 549 1.17 -3.43 26.69
CA ARG A 549 0.44 -3.70 27.95
C ARG A 549 -0.12 -2.44 28.62
N LYS A 550 0.51 -1.29 28.42
CA LYS A 550 0.09 -0.01 29.03
C LYS A 550 0.23 1.14 28.03
N TRP A 551 -0.61 2.16 28.20
CA TRP A 551 -0.45 3.42 27.46
C TRP A 551 0.93 4.03 27.78
N PRO A 552 1.64 4.64 26.81
CA PRO A 552 2.95 5.22 27.07
C PRO A 552 2.83 6.41 28.01
N ALA A 553 3.75 6.52 28.96
CA ALA A 553 3.88 7.71 29.81
C ALA A 553 4.74 8.76 29.08
N PRO A 554 4.39 10.06 29.12
CA PRO A 554 5.16 11.10 28.44
C PRO A 554 6.63 11.13 28.88
N GLU A 555 6.90 10.86 30.15
CA GLU A 555 8.25 10.87 30.74
C GLU A 555 9.14 9.71 30.24
N ALA A 556 8.55 8.70 29.58
CA ALA A 556 9.31 7.60 29.00
C ALA A 556 10.12 8.02 27.75
N PHE A 557 9.77 9.16 27.13
CA PHE A 557 10.40 9.63 25.90
C PHE A 557 11.57 10.58 26.18
N ASP A 558 12.77 10.02 26.29
CA ASP A 558 14.02 10.78 26.34
C ASP A 558 14.52 11.20 24.94
N ALA A 559 13.99 12.33 24.45
CA ALA A 559 14.53 13.10 23.34
C ALA A 559 13.86 14.49 23.27
N ALA A 560 14.39 15.37 22.41
CA ALA A 560 13.82 16.67 22.11
C ALA A 560 13.94 16.99 20.62
N VAL A 561 12.93 17.68 20.09
CA VAL A 561 12.91 18.22 18.73
C VAL A 561 13.58 19.59 18.71
N ASP A 562 14.51 19.80 17.80
CA ASP A 562 15.08 21.12 17.52
C ASP A 562 14.07 21.95 16.72
N ILE A 563 13.57 23.02 17.35
CA ILE A 563 12.60 23.94 16.77
C ILE A 563 13.22 25.32 16.52
N THR A 564 14.55 25.38 16.41
CA THR A 564 15.27 26.62 16.08
C THR A 564 14.69 27.24 14.80
N GLY A 565 14.38 28.54 14.87
CA GLY A 565 13.73 29.27 13.78
C GLY A 565 12.20 29.29 13.83
N TYR A 566 11.60 28.65 14.82
CA TYR A 566 10.16 28.67 15.08
C TYR A 566 9.84 29.19 16.48
N THR A 567 8.71 29.87 16.61
CA THR A 567 8.14 30.29 17.90
C THR A 567 6.71 29.77 17.99
N ALA A 568 6.34 29.17 19.12
CA ALA A 568 4.98 28.71 19.38
C ALA A 568 4.52 29.13 20.78
N PRO A 569 3.22 29.36 21.01
CA PRO A 569 2.69 29.62 22.34
C PRO A 569 3.09 28.51 23.32
N GLY A 570 3.61 28.88 24.49
CA GLY A 570 4.04 27.91 25.52
C GLY A 570 5.39 27.24 25.28
N LEU A 571 6.12 27.59 24.21
CA LEU A 571 7.50 27.14 23.95
C LEU A 571 8.48 28.32 24.06
N ALA A 572 9.19 28.40 25.19
CA ALA A 572 10.17 29.46 25.48
C ALA A 572 11.60 29.12 25.02
N SER A 573 11.83 27.89 24.55
CA SER A 573 13.16 27.39 24.17
C SER A 573 13.18 26.91 22.72
N ASN A 574 14.37 26.86 22.11
CA ASN A 574 14.58 26.29 20.78
C ASN A 574 14.49 24.75 20.75
N LYS A 575 14.10 24.13 21.87
CA LYS A 575 13.91 22.69 22.00
C LYS A 575 12.49 22.40 22.49
N LEU A 576 11.87 21.39 21.90
CA LEU A 576 10.61 20.83 22.34
C LEU A 576 10.86 19.43 22.92
N PRO A 577 10.89 19.26 24.24
CA PRO A 577 10.99 17.94 24.87
C PRO A 577 9.83 17.03 24.45
N LEU A 578 10.10 15.74 24.16
CA LEU A 578 9.05 14.81 23.77
C LEU A 578 8.03 14.58 24.89
N ALA A 579 8.44 14.60 26.16
CA ALA A 579 7.52 14.53 27.28
C ALA A 579 6.50 15.69 27.30
N GLN A 580 6.87 16.84 26.74
CA GLN A 580 5.94 17.96 26.56
C GLN A 580 5.06 17.77 25.31
N ALA A 581 5.65 17.31 24.20
CA ALA A 581 4.93 17.09 22.95
C ALA A 581 3.89 15.96 23.06
N PHE A 582 4.24 14.85 23.71
CA PHE A 582 3.44 13.64 23.83
C PHE A 582 2.65 13.57 25.14
N ARG A 583 2.18 14.72 25.63
CA ARG A 583 1.48 14.82 26.93
C ARG A 583 0.30 13.86 27.05
N ASP A 584 -0.53 13.78 26.01
CA ASP A 584 -1.74 12.94 26.01
C ASP A 584 -1.54 11.69 25.14
N ILE A 585 -1.22 11.91 23.87
CA ILE A 585 -0.97 10.85 22.89
C ILE A 585 0.43 11.04 22.27
N PRO A 586 1.06 9.98 21.71
CA PRO A 586 2.38 10.08 21.09
C PRO A 586 2.35 10.77 19.71
N ALA A 587 1.61 11.87 19.59
CA ALA A 587 1.52 12.73 18.42
C ALA A 587 1.14 14.15 18.83
N ALA A 588 1.68 15.15 18.13
CA ALA A 588 1.38 16.55 18.35
C ALA A 588 1.38 17.34 17.03
N VAL A 589 0.49 18.33 16.95
CA VAL A 589 0.47 19.36 15.90
C VAL A 589 0.36 20.71 16.59
N ILE A 590 1.44 21.49 16.55
CA ILE A 590 1.57 22.74 17.29
C ILE A 590 1.58 23.90 16.30
N GLU A 591 0.64 24.82 16.43
CA GLU A 591 0.67 26.07 15.67
C GLU A 591 1.91 26.88 16.05
N ALA A 592 2.64 27.34 15.04
CA ALA A 592 3.89 28.05 15.20
C ALA A 592 4.02 29.21 14.20
N ARG A 593 5.02 30.06 14.43
CA ARG A 593 5.43 31.10 13.48
C ARG A 593 6.89 30.94 13.13
N ALA A 594 7.21 31.04 11.85
CA ALA A 594 8.59 31.05 11.37
C ALA A 594 9.23 32.42 11.64
N ALA A 595 10.47 32.44 12.16
CA ALA A 595 11.22 33.65 12.50
C ALA A 595 11.55 34.53 11.28
N SER A 596 11.67 33.92 10.10
CA SER A 596 11.77 34.63 8.83
C SER A 596 10.74 34.08 7.85
N ALA A 597 10.22 34.95 6.97
CA ALA A 597 9.34 34.49 5.91
C ALA A 597 10.16 33.63 4.95
N ILE A 598 9.89 32.32 4.91
CA ILE A 598 10.53 31.42 3.96
C ILE A 598 10.04 31.83 2.57
N ARG A 599 10.96 32.27 1.71
CA ARG A 599 10.62 32.62 0.33
C ARG A 599 10.20 31.34 -0.38
N PRO A 600 8.99 31.26 -0.98
CA PRO A 600 8.60 30.09 -1.73
C PRO A 600 9.60 29.87 -2.86
N ALA A 601 10.06 28.63 -3.04
CA ALA A 601 10.87 28.27 -4.19
C ALA A 601 10.05 28.59 -5.45
N ARG A 602 10.48 29.59 -6.23
CA ARG A 602 9.79 30.02 -7.46
C ARG A 602 9.59 28.81 -8.37
N GLN A 603 8.36 28.33 -8.48
CA GLN A 603 7.96 27.41 -9.54
C GLN A 603 8.07 28.14 -10.87
N ARG A 604 9.14 27.86 -11.64
CA ARG A 604 9.09 28.05 -13.09
C ARG A 604 8.17 26.96 -13.63
N VAL A 605 6.88 27.25 -13.69
CA VAL A 605 5.95 26.51 -14.54
C VAL A 605 6.43 26.71 -15.98
N ARG A 606 7.17 25.74 -16.53
CA ARG A 606 7.36 25.67 -17.97
C ARG A 606 6.01 25.25 -18.55
N ALA A 607 5.43 26.16 -19.33
CA ALA A 607 4.16 26.02 -20.03
C ALA A 607 4.16 24.82 -20.98
#